data_AF-A0A5D2ML71-F1
#
_entry.id   AF-A0A5D2ML71-F1
#
_cell.length_a   1.000
_cell.length_b   1.000
_cell.length_c   1.000
_cell.angle_alpha   90.00
_cell.angle_beta   90.00
_cell.angle_gamma   90.00
#
_symmetry.space_group_name_H-M   'P 1'
#
loop_
_entity.id
_entity.type
_entity.pdbx_description
1 polymer ?
#
loop_
_entity_poly.entity_id
_entity_poly.type
_entity_poly.pdbx_seq_one_letter_code
_entity_poly.pdbx_strand_id
1 'polypeptide(L)'
;MQMSERRSGGYLPTVWDPELIQSFTPLCTYESDGHRLEELKHATQLLFKSPTRPEEKLDMINKMQRLDVAKHFKKEIKEFLTHLDPNTPTDLFTVALQFRLLLHYGFSVGSDVFNKFMNSDGKFKECLSEDAAGLLSLYEASHLGVHEEDVLDEAKAFSTKHLKLALDKLELEKDLAQQIKESLEVPLHWRLPRMEARNFINIYQRDENKKLALLELAKLDFNLLQSVYLQELKELAE
;
A
#
# COMPACT_ATOMS: atom_id res chain seq x y z
N MET A 1 -21.92 44.73 38.75
CA MET A 1 -21.64 44.12 37.45
C MET A 1 -21.12 42.72 37.73
N GLN A 2 -21.92 41.69 37.46
CA GLN A 2 -21.58 40.30 37.82
C GLN A 2 -20.52 39.82 36.82
N MET A 3 -19.29 39.60 37.29
CA MET A 3 -18.22 39.07 36.44
C MET A 3 -18.54 37.61 36.12
N SER A 4 -18.89 37.35 34.86
CA SER A 4 -18.98 35.99 34.35
C SER A 4 -17.57 35.40 34.28
N GLU A 5 -17.23 34.46 35.17
CA GLU A 5 -16.01 33.68 35.05
C GLU A 5 -16.02 32.87 33.75
N ARG A 6 -14.90 32.93 33.01
CA ARG A 6 -14.73 32.18 31.76
C ARG A 6 -14.55 30.70 32.10
N ARG A 7 -15.37 29.83 31.53
CA ARG A 7 -15.25 28.38 31.72
C ARG A 7 -13.97 27.87 31.04
N SER A 8 -13.27 26.95 31.70
CA SER A 8 -12.13 26.23 31.12
C SER A 8 -12.60 25.15 30.15
N GLY A 9 -11.83 24.93 29.07
CA GLY A 9 -12.09 23.87 28.08
C GLY A 9 -11.56 22.49 28.47
N GLY A 10 -10.71 22.40 29.51
CA GLY A 10 -10.17 21.10 29.99
C GLY A 10 -9.17 20.42 29.04
N TYR A 11 -8.50 21.17 28.16
CA TYR A 11 -7.52 20.62 27.23
C TYR A 11 -6.25 20.16 27.95
N LEU A 12 -5.69 19.03 27.49
CA LEU A 12 -4.37 18.57 27.90
C LEU A 12 -3.28 19.36 27.16
N PRO A 13 -2.09 19.53 27.77
CA PRO A 13 -0.95 20.11 27.07
C PRO A 13 -0.49 19.21 25.92
N THR A 14 0.24 19.79 24.97
CA THR A 14 0.88 19.04 23.90
C THR A 14 1.86 18.01 24.47
N VAL A 15 1.95 16.84 23.83
CA VAL A 15 2.97 15.82 24.14
C VAL A 15 4.34 16.18 23.55
N TRP A 16 4.40 17.21 22.71
CA TRP A 16 5.62 17.66 22.03
C TRP A 16 6.20 18.88 22.73
N ASP A 17 7.38 18.69 23.32
CA ASP A 17 8.18 19.76 23.90
C ASP A 17 8.91 20.54 22.79
N PRO A 18 8.82 21.88 22.73
CA PRO A 18 9.52 22.68 21.74
C PRO A 18 11.04 22.48 21.74
N GLU A 19 11.67 22.32 22.91
CA GLU A 19 13.12 22.07 22.98
C GLU A 19 13.49 20.72 22.35
N LEU A 20 12.66 19.70 22.57
CA LEU A 20 12.78 18.41 21.89
C LEU A 20 12.64 18.56 20.37
N ILE A 21 11.65 19.31 19.87
CA ILE A 21 11.47 19.53 18.42
C ILE A 21 12.73 20.16 17.81
N GLN A 22 13.27 21.19 18.47
CA GLN A 22 14.47 21.88 17.99
C GLN A 22 15.73 20.99 18.02
N SER A 23 15.77 20.01 18.91
CA SER A 23 16.89 19.06 19.03
C SER A 23 16.99 18.03 17.89
N PHE A 24 15.93 17.83 17.09
CA PHE A 24 15.93 16.79 16.06
C PHE A 24 16.93 17.08 14.94
N THR A 25 17.81 16.12 14.64
CA THR A 25 18.78 16.24 13.54
C THR A 25 18.40 15.27 12.42
N PRO A 26 18.32 15.74 11.15
CA PRO A 26 18.04 14.87 10.02
C PRO A 26 19.15 13.81 9.85
N LEU A 27 18.75 12.56 9.56
CA LEU A 27 19.68 11.45 9.33
C LEU A 27 20.33 11.48 7.94
N CYS A 28 19.69 12.13 6.98
CA CYS A 28 20.15 12.31 5.60
C CYS A 28 19.66 13.63 5.03
N THR A 29 20.31 14.13 3.99
CA THR A 29 19.95 15.39 3.32
C THR A 29 20.04 15.24 1.80
N TYR A 30 19.33 16.07 1.06
CA TYR A 30 19.39 16.02 -0.40
C TYR A 30 20.79 16.39 -0.92
N GLU A 31 21.51 17.24 -0.21
CA GLU A 31 22.88 17.65 -0.51
C GLU A 31 23.87 16.49 -0.41
N SER A 32 23.77 15.66 0.64
CA SER A 32 24.67 14.52 0.86
C SER A 32 24.24 13.27 0.09
N ASP A 33 22.94 12.99 0.05
CA ASP A 33 22.43 11.69 -0.38
C ASP A 33 21.68 11.75 -1.72
N GLY A 34 21.52 12.94 -2.31
CA GLY A 34 20.81 13.13 -3.58
C GLY A 34 21.39 12.30 -4.72
N HIS A 35 22.72 12.20 -4.82
CA HIS A 35 23.36 11.35 -5.83
C HIS A 35 22.98 9.87 -5.64
N ARG A 36 23.02 9.38 -4.40
CA ARG A 36 22.65 7.99 -4.08
C ARG A 36 21.18 7.73 -4.35
N LEU A 37 20.30 8.70 -4.09
CA LEU A 37 18.89 8.62 -4.42
C LEU A 37 18.68 8.41 -5.93
N GLU A 38 19.36 9.19 -6.77
CA GLU A 38 19.25 9.06 -8.23
C GLU A 38 19.84 7.75 -8.76
N GLU A 39 20.96 7.27 -8.20
CA GLU A 39 21.49 5.93 -8.51
C GLU A 39 20.46 4.82 -8.23
N LEU A 40 19.81 4.88 -7.06
CA LEU A 40 18.83 3.91 -6.64
C LEU A 40 17.54 3.97 -7.46
N LYS A 41 17.10 5.18 -7.86
CA LYS A 41 16.01 5.36 -8.82
C LYS A 41 16.36 4.71 -10.16
N HIS A 42 17.55 4.97 -10.69
CA HIS A 42 18.00 4.38 -11.95
C HIS A 42 18.10 2.84 -11.87
N ALA A 43 18.71 2.30 -10.81
CA ALA A 43 18.80 0.86 -10.59
C ALA A 43 17.42 0.21 -10.50
N THR A 44 16.48 0.84 -9.79
CA THR A 44 15.08 0.37 -9.69
C THR A 44 14.35 0.45 -11.04
N GLN A 45 14.62 1.49 -11.84
CA GLN A 45 14.08 1.64 -13.18
C GLN A 45 14.58 0.52 -14.12
N LEU A 46 15.87 0.15 -14.03
CA LEU A 46 16.45 -0.96 -14.79
C LEU A 46 15.81 -2.30 -14.38
N LEU A 47 15.60 -2.52 -13.08
CA LEU A 47 14.89 -3.69 -12.59
C LEU A 47 13.46 -3.77 -13.17
N PHE A 48 12.74 -2.65 -13.19
CA PHE A 48 11.38 -2.59 -13.75
C PHE A 48 11.33 -2.84 -15.26
N LYS A 49 12.33 -2.35 -16.01
CA LYS A 49 12.44 -2.53 -17.47
C LYS A 49 12.89 -3.93 -17.87
N SER A 50 13.43 -4.72 -16.95
CA SER A 50 13.85 -6.08 -17.24
C SER A 50 12.69 -6.94 -17.80
N PRO A 51 12.98 -7.93 -18.67
CA PRO A 51 11.95 -8.83 -19.19
C PRO A 51 11.53 -9.81 -18.10
N THR A 52 10.42 -9.51 -17.44
CA THR A 52 9.78 -10.34 -16.43
C THR A 52 8.31 -10.56 -16.79
N ARG A 53 7.71 -11.58 -16.18
CA ARG A 53 6.30 -11.90 -16.43
C ARG A 53 5.39 -10.76 -15.94
N PRO A 54 4.22 -10.54 -16.55
CA PRO A 54 3.31 -9.47 -16.15
C PRO A 54 2.93 -9.52 -14.67
N GLU A 55 2.75 -10.71 -14.10
CA GLU A 55 2.38 -10.92 -12.69
C GLU A 55 3.49 -10.43 -11.75
N GLU A 56 4.76 -10.72 -12.08
CA GLU A 56 5.91 -10.23 -11.33
C GLU A 56 6.05 -8.71 -11.39
N LYS A 57 5.72 -8.11 -12.54
CA LYS A 57 5.71 -6.64 -12.68
C LYS A 57 4.58 -5.99 -11.90
N LEU A 58 3.38 -6.58 -11.92
CA LEU A 58 2.26 -6.11 -11.10
C LEU A 58 2.61 -6.16 -9.61
N ASP A 59 3.19 -7.26 -9.14
CA ASP A 59 3.65 -7.38 -7.75
C ASP A 59 4.77 -6.39 -7.41
N MET A 60 5.69 -6.13 -8.35
CA MET A 60 6.70 -5.08 -8.16
C MET A 60 6.06 -3.68 -8.04
N ILE A 61 5.04 -3.37 -8.85
CA ILE A 61 4.29 -2.10 -8.76
C ILE A 61 3.55 -2.01 -7.42
N ASN A 62 2.92 -3.09 -6.99
CA ASN A 62 2.28 -3.18 -5.68
C ASN A 62 3.26 -2.80 -4.56
N LYS A 63 4.44 -3.41 -4.56
CA LYS A 63 5.51 -3.12 -3.60
C LYS A 63 5.95 -1.67 -3.69
N MET A 64 6.17 -1.13 -4.90
CA MET A 64 6.53 0.28 -5.08
C MET A 64 5.47 1.26 -4.55
N GLN A 65 4.18 0.96 -4.71
CA GLN A 65 3.09 1.79 -4.18
C GLN A 65 3.08 1.79 -2.67
N ARG A 66 3.14 0.60 -2.06
CA ARG A 66 3.13 0.43 -0.61
C ARG A 66 4.37 1.01 0.06
N LEU A 67 5.51 1.04 -0.64
CA LEU A 67 6.74 1.70 -0.20
C LEU A 67 6.76 3.22 -0.47
N ASP A 68 5.69 3.80 -1.03
CA ASP A 68 5.58 5.22 -1.40
C ASP A 68 6.67 5.73 -2.38
N VAL A 69 7.21 4.84 -3.22
CA VAL A 69 8.22 5.17 -4.24
C VAL A 69 7.70 5.09 -5.68
N ALA A 70 6.50 4.55 -5.90
CA ALA A 70 5.85 4.52 -7.21
C ALA A 70 5.69 5.91 -7.85
N LYS A 71 5.69 6.97 -7.04
CA LYS A 71 5.64 8.37 -7.49
C LYS A 71 6.80 8.75 -8.43
N HIS A 72 7.95 8.09 -8.32
CA HIS A 72 9.13 8.31 -9.16
C HIS A 72 9.06 7.58 -10.51
N PHE A 73 8.15 6.61 -10.66
CA PHE A 73 8.07 5.73 -11.83
C PHE A 73 6.69 5.79 -12.52
N LYS A 74 5.94 6.89 -12.33
CA LYS A 74 4.57 7.02 -12.82
C LYS A 74 4.45 6.77 -14.32
N LYS A 75 5.44 7.20 -15.11
CA LYS A 75 5.43 7.06 -16.56
C LYS A 75 5.57 5.60 -16.96
N GLU A 76 6.59 4.93 -16.44
CA GLU A 76 6.89 3.52 -16.71
C GLU A 76 5.75 2.62 -16.28
N ILE A 77 5.15 2.89 -15.11
CA ILE A 77 4.02 2.12 -14.61
C ILE A 77 2.80 2.31 -15.52
N LYS A 78 2.46 3.54 -15.90
CA LYS A 78 1.33 3.79 -16.82
C LYS A 78 1.55 3.17 -18.20
N GLU A 79 2.76 3.25 -18.74
CA GLU A 79 3.13 2.59 -20.00
C GLU A 79 2.91 1.07 -19.90
N PHE A 80 3.36 0.44 -18.81
CA PHE A 80 3.14 -0.99 -18.59
C PHE A 80 1.65 -1.34 -18.48
N LEU A 81 0.89 -0.60 -17.66
CA LEU A 81 -0.55 -0.83 -17.46
C LEU A 81 -1.38 -0.63 -18.75
N THR A 82 -0.93 0.23 -19.67
CA THR A 82 -1.61 0.46 -20.95
C THR A 82 -1.54 -0.75 -21.89
N HIS A 83 -0.48 -1.55 -21.79
CA HIS A 83 -0.26 -2.74 -22.62
C HIS A 83 -0.69 -4.05 -21.93
N LEU A 84 -1.22 -3.95 -20.70
CA LEU A 84 -1.75 -5.09 -19.97
C LEU A 84 -3.12 -5.46 -20.52
N ASP A 85 -3.28 -6.72 -20.92
CA ASP A 85 -4.60 -7.25 -21.25
C ASP A 85 -5.37 -7.54 -19.95
N PRO A 86 -6.51 -6.87 -19.69
CA PRO A 86 -7.36 -7.12 -18.53
C PRO A 86 -8.00 -8.52 -18.53
N ASN A 87 -8.06 -9.18 -19.69
CA ASN A 87 -8.75 -10.46 -19.86
C ASN A 87 -7.82 -11.67 -19.81
N THR A 88 -6.51 -11.47 -19.61
CA THR A 88 -5.57 -12.59 -19.52
C THR A 88 -5.95 -13.49 -18.32
N PRO A 89 -6.15 -14.81 -18.54
CA PRO A 89 -6.51 -15.72 -17.46
C PRO A 89 -5.33 -15.90 -16.47
N THR A 90 -5.42 -15.21 -15.34
CA THR A 90 -4.49 -15.34 -14.20
C THR A 90 -5.24 -15.73 -12.93
N ASP A 91 -4.49 -16.06 -11.88
CA ASP A 91 -4.99 -16.38 -10.55
C ASP A 91 -5.69 -15.21 -9.85
N LEU A 92 -6.36 -15.47 -8.73
CA LEU A 92 -7.15 -14.49 -8.00
C LEU A 92 -6.30 -13.30 -7.53
N PHE A 93 -5.11 -13.57 -7.00
CA PHE A 93 -4.19 -12.54 -6.53
C PHE A 93 -3.85 -11.55 -7.64
N THR A 94 -3.45 -12.07 -8.80
CA THR A 94 -3.04 -11.27 -9.96
C THR A 94 -4.19 -10.42 -10.50
N VAL A 95 -5.38 -10.99 -10.66
CA VAL A 95 -6.54 -10.25 -11.21
C VAL A 95 -6.98 -9.14 -10.27
N ALA A 96 -7.10 -9.44 -8.98
CA ALA A 96 -7.48 -8.43 -7.99
C ALA A 96 -6.44 -7.30 -7.90
N LEU A 97 -5.16 -7.64 -8.02
CA LEU A 97 -4.08 -6.67 -8.04
C LEU A 97 -4.15 -5.79 -9.30
N GLN A 98 -4.33 -6.41 -10.47
CA GLN A 98 -4.47 -5.69 -11.74
C GLN A 98 -5.67 -4.75 -11.72
N PHE A 99 -6.84 -5.21 -11.26
CA PHE A 99 -8.04 -4.40 -11.08
C PHE A 99 -7.74 -3.15 -10.23
N ARG A 100 -7.14 -3.33 -9.05
CA ARG A 100 -6.79 -2.23 -8.16
C ARG A 100 -5.80 -1.25 -8.79
N LEU A 101 -4.75 -1.76 -9.44
CA LEU A 101 -3.72 -0.92 -10.05
C LEU A 101 -4.29 -0.13 -11.24
N LEU A 102 -5.11 -0.74 -12.08
CA LEU A 102 -5.77 -0.05 -13.20
C LEU A 102 -6.62 1.12 -12.70
N LEU A 103 -7.50 0.89 -11.72
CA LEU A 103 -8.33 1.96 -11.13
C LEU A 103 -7.48 3.07 -10.51
N HIS A 104 -6.45 2.71 -9.73
CA HIS A 104 -5.57 3.69 -9.07
C HIS A 104 -4.86 4.62 -10.08
N TYR A 105 -4.48 4.10 -11.24
CA TYR A 105 -3.82 4.87 -12.30
C TYR A 105 -4.78 5.56 -13.28
N GLY A 106 -6.10 5.44 -13.04
CA GLY A 106 -7.17 6.13 -13.77
C GLY A 106 -7.69 5.38 -15.00
N PHE A 107 -7.42 4.08 -15.10
CA PHE A 107 -8.00 3.23 -16.14
C PHE A 107 -9.40 2.74 -15.71
N SER A 108 -10.33 2.69 -16.65
CA SER A 108 -11.66 2.12 -16.41
C SER A 108 -11.61 0.60 -16.54
N VAL A 109 -12.01 -0.12 -15.50
CA VAL A 109 -12.12 -1.59 -15.50
C VAL A 109 -13.39 -1.98 -14.76
N GLY A 110 -14.16 -2.91 -15.32
CA GLY A 110 -15.37 -3.44 -14.69
C GLY A 110 -15.04 -4.54 -13.68
N SER A 111 -15.92 -4.73 -12.69
CA SER A 111 -15.81 -5.87 -11.75
C SER A 111 -16.15 -7.22 -12.37
N ASP A 112 -16.61 -7.25 -13.63
CA ASP A 112 -16.86 -8.46 -14.40
C ASP A 112 -15.61 -9.33 -14.62
N VAL A 113 -14.41 -8.75 -14.48
CA VAL A 113 -13.14 -9.48 -14.43
C VAL A 113 -13.11 -10.57 -13.35
N PHE A 114 -13.92 -10.43 -12.29
CA PHE A 114 -14.02 -11.40 -11.21
C PHE A 114 -15.00 -12.54 -11.50
N ASN A 115 -15.87 -12.44 -12.51
CA ASN A 115 -16.90 -13.44 -12.80
C ASN A 115 -16.33 -14.84 -13.05
N LYS A 116 -15.10 -14.95 -13.56
CA LYS A 116 -14.41 -16.24 -13.76
C LYS A 116 -14.13 -17.00 -12.45
N PHE A 117 -14.09 -16.30 -11.33
CA PHE A 117 -13.92 -16.84 -9.97
C PHE A 117 -15.24 -17.15 -9.28
N MET A 118 -16.36 -16.90 -9.94
CA MET A 118 -17.70 -17.06 -9.38
C MET A 118 -18.42 -18.28 -9.97
N ASN A 119 -19.38 -18.79 -9.22
CA ASN A 119 -20.33 -19.81 -9.62
C ASN A 119 -21.53 -19.18 -10.34
N SER A 120 -22.38 -20.01 -10.95
CA SER A 120 -23.59 -19.55 -11.64
C SER A 120 -24.64 -18.92 -10.73
N ASP A 121 -24.53 -19.11 -9.41
CA ASP A 121 -25.38 -18.49 -8.38
C ASP A 121 -24.90 -17.09 -7.95
N GLY A 122 -23.82 -16.58 -8.57
CA GLY A 122 -23.25 -15.28 -8.25
C GLY A 122 -22.41 -15.26 -6.96
N LYS A 123 -21.93 -16.41 -6.48
CA LYS A 123 -21.03 -16.52 -5.32
C LYS A 123 -19.61 -16.87 -5.74
N PHE A 124 -18.60 -16.38 -5.02
CA PHE A 124 -17.21 -16.80 -5.24
C PHE A 124 -17.05 -18.30 -4.95
N LYS A 125 -16.20 -18.96 -5.75
CA LYS A 125 -15.91 -20.38 -5.61
C LYS A 125 -15.23 -20.65 -4.27
N GLU A 126 -15.81 -21.54 -3.46
CA GLU A 126 -15.26 -21.93 -2.15
C GLU A 126 -13.84 -22.55 -2.24
N CYS A 127 -13.41 -23.06 -3.41
CA CYS A 127 -12.03 -23.52 -3.59
C CYS A 127 -10.97 -22.40 -3.47
N LEU A 128 -11.37 -21.13 -3.52
CA LEU A 128 -10.50 -19.96 -3.31
C LEU A 128 -10.21 -19.71 -1.83
N SER A 129 -10.92 -20.38 -0.91
CA SER A 129 -10.83 -20.16 0.54
C SER A 129 -9.44 -20.45 1.14
N GLU A 130 -8.62 -21.23 0.45
CA GLU A 130 -7.26 -21.59 0.88
C GLU A 130 -6.18 -20.62 0.35
N ASP A 131 -6.51 -19.74 -0.61
CA ASP A 131 -5.58 -18.75 -1.17
C ASP A 131 -5.64 -17.43 -0.36
N ALA A 132 -5.01 -17.43 0.82
CA ALA A 132 -5.01 -16.26 1.70
C ALA A 132 -4.44 -14.99 1.04
N ALA A 133 -3.43 -15.12 0.16
CA ALA A 133 -2.85 -13.98 -0.55
C ALA A 133 -3.81 -13.44 -1.60
N GLY A 134 -4.46 -14.31 -2.39
CA GLY A 134 -5.49 -13.92 -3.35
C GLY A 134 -6.71 -13.30 -2.68
N LEU A 135 -7.15 -13.85 -1.55
CA LEU A 135 -8.25 -13.30 -0.75
C LEU A 135 -7.91 -11.91 -0.21
N LEU A 136 -6.68 -11.68 0.25
CA LEU A 136 -6.23 -10.36 0.69
C LEU A 136 -6.24 -9.36 -0.47
N SER A 137 -5.74 -9.76 -1.63
CA SER A 137 -5.77 -8.92 -2.85
C SER A 137 -7.21 -8.58 -3.26
N LEU A 138 -8.11 -9.58 -3.23
CA LEU A 138 -9.54 -9.41 -3.53
C LEU A 138 -10.23 -8.48 -2.52
N TYR A 139 -9.94 -8.65 -1.23
CA TYR A 139 -10.44 -7.77 -0.18
C TYR A 139 -10.04 -6.32 -0.46
N GLU A 140 -8.76 -6.07 -0.76
CA GLU A 140 -8.29 -4.71 -1.06
C GLU A 140 -8.90 -4.14 -2.34
N ALA A 141 -9.10 -4.97 -3.36
CA ALA A 141 -9.78 -4.58 -4.59
C ALA A 141 -11.25 -4.18 -4.35
N SER A 142 -11.95 -4.87 -3.44
CA SER A 142 -13.37 -4.63 -3.16
C SER A 142 -13.67 -3.24 -2.58
N HIS A 143 -12.68 -2.57 -1.99
CA HIS A 143 -12.85 -1.20 -1.45
C HIS A 143 -12.63 -0.08 -2.47
N LEU A 144 -12.40 -0.43 -3.75
CA LEU A 144 -12.28 0.53 -4.86
C LEU A 144 -13.54 0.61 -5.73
N GLY A 145 -14.55 -0.20 -5.41
CA GLY A 145 -15.83 -0.19 -6.12
C GLY A 145 -16.56 1.13 -6.00
N VAL A 146 -17.27 1.49 -7.07
CA VAL A 146 -18.31 2.53 -7.04
C VAL A 146 -19.67 1.89 -6.72
N HIS A 147 -20.68 2.71 -6.43
CA HIS A 147 -22.01 2.21 -6.07
C HIS A 147 -22.58 1.24 -7.13
N GLU A 148 -23.34 0.23 -6.66
CA GLU A 148 -24.11 -0.73 -7.47
C GLU A 148 -23.29 -1.84 -8.16
N GLU A 149 -22.13 -2.20 -7.60
CA GLU A 149 -21.36 -3.36 -8.06
C GLU A 149 -21.55 -4.58 -7.15
N ASP A 150 -22.63 -5.34 -7.36
CA ASP A 150 -22.98 -6.57 -6.61
C ASP A 150 -21.80 -7.56 -6.47
N VAL A 151 -20.94 -7.61 -7.50
CA VAL A 151 -19.74 -8.45 -7.52
C VAL A 151 -18.71 -8.03 -6.47
N LEU A 152 -18.49 -6.74 -6.27
CA LEU A 152 -17.52 -6.24 -5.29
C LEU A 152 -18.05 -6.32 -3.86
N ASP A 153 -19.35 -6.14 -3.66
CA ASP A 153 -20.00 -6.38 -2.37
C ASP A 153 -19.86 -7.85 -1.96
N GLU A 154 -20.09 -8.77 -2.88
CA GLU A 154 -19.86 -10.19 -2.67
C GLU A 154 -18.36 -10.51 -2.47
N ALA A 155 -17.47 -9.88 -3.23
CA ALA A 155 -16.02 -10.04 -3.07
C ALA A 155 -15.55 -9.63 -1.68
N LYS A 156 -16.07 -8.51 -1.17
CA LYS A 156 -15.81 -8.01 0.18
C LYS A 156 -16.32 -8.98 1.24
N ALA A 157 -17.56 -9.46 1.10
CA ALA A 157 -18.16 -10.40 2.05
C ALA A 157 -17.39 -11.73 2.10
N PHE A 158 -17.11 -12.31 0.92
CA PHE A 158 -16.39 -13.58 0.78
C PHE A 158 -14.97 -13.47 1.33
N SER A 159 -14.19 -12.50 0.85
CA SER A 159 -12.80 -12.32 1.31
C SER A 159 -12.72 -12.04 2.80
N THR A 160 -13.59 -11.19 3.36
CA THR A 160 -13.61 -10.90 4.81
C THR A 160 -13.86 -12.16 5.64
N LYS A 161 -14.81 -13.00 5.25
CA LYS A 161 -15.13 -14.26 5.93
C LYS A 161 -13.90 -15.19 5.93
N HIS A 162 -13.32 -15.43 4.77
CA HIS A 162 -12.25 -16.42 4.64
C HIS A 162 -10.90 -15.91 5.18
N LEU A 163 -10.63 -14.60 5.13
CA LEU A 163 -9.47 -14.01 5.79
C LEU A 163 -9.53 -14.13 7.32
N LYS A 164 -10.71 -13.94 7.92
CA LYS A 164 -10.89 -14.17 9.37
C LYS A 164 -10.65 -15.63 9.74
N LEU A 165 -11.19 -16.57 8.95
CA LEU A 165 -10.94 -18.00 9.15
C LEU A 165 -9.46 -18.38 8.96
N ALA A 166 -8.76 -17.74 8.01
CA ALA A 166 -7.34 -17.96 7.79
C ALA A 166 -6.49 -17.48 8.97
N LEU A 167 -6.87 -16.39 9.64
CA LEU A 167 -6.17 -15.90 10.85
C LEU A 167 -6.29 -16.87 12.04
N ASP A 168 -7.33 -17.70 12.08
CA ASP A 168 -7.52 -18.71 13.12
C ASP A 168 -6.68 -19.98 12.87
N LYS A 169 -6.11 -20.15 11.67
CA LYS A 169 -5.23 -21.28 11.31
C LYS A 169 -3.79 -21.00 11.79
N LEU A 170 -3.16 -22.01 12.40
CA LEU A 170 -1.80 -21.91 12.96
C LEU A 170 -0.67 -21.82 11.91
N GLU A 171 -0.95 -22.14 10.65
CA GLU A 171 0.05 -22.32 9.58
C GLU A 171 0.30 -21.07 8.74
N LEU A 172 -0.43 -19.97 9.02
CA LEU A 172 -0.30 -18.75 8.24
C LEU A 172 1.03 -18.04 8.52
N GLU A 173 1.74 -17.65 7.45
CA GLU A 173 2.97 -16.89 7.57
C GLU A 173 2.75 -15.62 8.41
N LYS A 174 3.66 -15.35 9.35
CA LYS A 174 3.54 -14.25 10.31
C LYS A 174 3.31 -12.89 9.64
N ASP A 175 4.06 -12.59 8.57
CA ASP A 175 3.98 -11.31 7.88
C ASP A 175 2.68 -11.20 7.05
N LEU A 176 2.18 -12.30 6.49
CA LEU A 176 0.87 -12.33 5.83
C LEU A 176 -0.26 -12.17 6.85
N ALA A 177 -0.18 -12.84 8.00
CA ALA A 177 -1.15 -12.70 9.08
C ALA A 177 -1.22 -11.26 9.61
N GLN A 178 -0.07 -10.60 9.76
CA GLN A 178 -0.02 -9.18 10.13
C GLN A 178 -0.72 -8.30 9.08
N GLN A 179 -0.41 -8.50 7.80
CA GLN A 179 -1.03 -7.73 6.72
C GLN A 179 -2.55 -7.93 6.66
N ILE A 180 -3.03 -9.15 6.88
CA ILE A 180 -4.46 -9.44 6.91
C ILE A 180 -5.14 -8.71 8.07
N LYS A 181 -4.56 -8.74 9.28
CA LYS A 181 -5.09 -8.02 10.45
C LYS A 181 -5.19 -6.52 10.19
N GLU A 182 -4.11 -5.92 9.71
CA GLU A 182 -4.09 -4.49 9.39
C GLU A 182 -5.15 -4.13 8.34
N SER A 183 -5.39 -4.99 7.35
CA SER A 183 -6.32 -4.73 6.24
C SER A 183 -7.77 -4.86 6.67
N LEU A 184 -8.06 -5.82 7.54
CA LEU A 184 -9.38 -5.97 8.16
C LEU A 184 -9.71 -4.81 9.12
N GLU A 185 -8.71 -4.15 9.70
CA GLU A 185 -8.90 -2.90 10.48
C GLU A 185 -9.10 -1.70 9.56
N VAL A 186 -8.15 -1.45 8.66
CA VAL A 186 -8.19 -0.36 7.68
C VAL A 186 -7.67 -0.87 6.33
N PRO A 187 -8.54 -0.93 5.29
CA PRO A 187 -8.14 -1.30 3.94
C PRO A 187 -7.02 -0.40 3.41
N LEU A 188 -6.10 -0.96 2.62
CA LEU A 188 -4.97 -0.26 2.01
C LEU A 188 -5.38 1.04 1.30
N HIS A 189 -6.52 1.02 0.60
CA HIS A 189 -7.01 2.21 -0.12
C HIS A 189 -7.30 3.41 0.79
N TRP A 190 -7.58 3.18 2.09
CA TRP A 190 -7.90 4.23 3.06
C TRP A 190 -6.72 4.60 3.97
N ARG A 191 -5.59 3.89 3.86
CA ARG A 191 -4.40 4.17 4.68
C ARG A 191 -3.69 5.42 4.19
N LEU A 192 -3.15 6.19 5.13
CA LEU A 192 -2.23 7.28 4.80
C LEU A 192 -0.96 6.67 4.17
N PRO A 193 -0.59 7.02 2.93
CA PRO A 193 0.52 6.39 2.21
C PRO A 193 1.82 6.37 3.00
N ARG A 194 2.08 7.44 3.76
CA ARG A 194 3.30 7.57 4.55
C ARG A 194 3.37 6.62 5.75
N MET A 195 2.23 6.38 6.40
CA MET A 195 2.14 5.42 7.51
C MET A 195 2.24 4.00 6.98
N GLU A 196 1.58 3.70 5.85
CA GLU A 196 1.72 2.42 5.16
C GLU A 196 3.17 2.16 4.77
N ALA A 197 3.87 3.12 4.15
CA ALA A 197 5.26 2.97 3.75
C ALA A 197 6.17 2.62 4.93
N ARG A 198 6.00 3.29 6.08
CA ARG A 198 6.78 2.98 7.28
C ARG A 198 6.57 1.53 7.73
N ASN A 199 5.32 1.07 7.76
CA ASN A 199 5.00 -0.30 8.19
C ASN A 199 5.50 -1.32 7.16
N PHE A 200 5.26 -1.07 5.87
CA PHE A 200 5.58 -1.99 4.80
C PHE A 200 7.08 -2.09 4.52
N ILE A 201 7.90 -1.05 4.78
CA ILE A 201 9.36 -1.16 4.74
C ILE A 201 9.84 -2.29 5.69
N ASN A 202 9.25 -2.41 6.88
CA ASN A 202 9.64 -3.44 7.85
C ASN A 202 9.26 -4.85 7.39
N ILE A 203 8.11 -4.99 6.70
CA ILE A 203 7.65 -6.25 6.12
C ILE A 203 8.53 -6.62 4.93
N TYR A 204 8.72 -5.69 3.98
CA TYR A 204 9.48 -5.93 2.76
C TYR A 204 10.97 -6.22 3.01
N GLN A 205 11.54 -5.71 4.10
CA GLN A 205 12.90 -6.07 4.50
C GLN A 205 13.05 -7.56 4.85
N ARG A 206 11.98 -8.21 5.34
CA ARG A 206 11.97 -9.63 5.71
C ARG A 206 11.66 -10.55 4.54
N ASP A 207 11.04 -10.03 3.47
CA ASP A 207 10.80 -10.76 2.22
C ASP A 207 12.11 -11.36 1.67
N GLU A 208 12.11 -12.68 1.43
CA GLU A 208 13.24 -13.42 0.87
C GLU A 208 13.52 -13.02 -0.59
N ASN A 209 12.49 -12.61 -1.32
CA ASN A 209 12.54 -12.23 -2.73
C ASN A 209 12.68 -10.71 -2.94
N LYS A 210 12.98 -9.96 -1.87
CA LYS A 210 13.15 -8.51 -1.93
C LYS A 210 14.20 -8.08 -2.95
N LYS A 211 13.91 -6.98 -3.64
CA LYS A 211 14.85 -6.32 -4.55
C LYS A 211 15.60 -5.27 -3.75
N LEU A 212 16.90 -5.48 -3.54
CA LEU A 212 17.72 -4.64 -2.67
C LEU A 212 17.69 -3.17 -3.08
N ALA A 213 17.82 -2.86 -4.38
CA ALA A 213 17.75 -1.49 -4.87
C ALA A 213 16.41 -0.80 -4.55
N LEU A 214 15.28 -1.53 -4.61
CA LEU A 214 13.97 -1.00 -4.27
C LEU A 214 13.84 -0.76 -2.75
N LEU A 215 14.35 -1.67 -1.92
CA LEU A 215 14.33 -1.50 -0.46
C LEU A 215 15.21 -0.30 -0.03
N GLU A 216 16.42 -0.20 -0.58
CA GLU A 216 17.32 0.92 -0.31
C GLU A 216 16.72 2.24 -0.77
N LEU A 217 16.10 2.27 -1.96
CA LEU A 217 15.38 3.44 -2.46
C LEU A 217 14.27 3.85 -1.48
N ALA A 218 13.45 2.91 -1.03
CA ALA A 218 12.34 3.19 -0.12
C ALA A 218 12.81 3.78 1.22
N LYS A 219 13.89 3.21 1.80
CA LYS A 219 14.47 3.72 3.05
C LYS A 219 15.05 5.12 2.88
N LEU A 220 15.81 5.34 1.81
CA LEU A 220 16.45 6.63 1.59
C LEU A 220 15.43 7.73 1.25
N ASP A 221 14.47 7.45 0.35
CA ASP A 221 13.37 8.38 0.03
C ASP A 221 12.54 8.70 1.28
N PHE A 222 12.27 7.70 2.12
CA PHE A 222 11.59 7.91 3.38
C PHE A 222 12.39 8.86 4.28
N ASN A 223 13.66 8.57 4.55
CA ASN A 223 14.43 9.40 5.46
C ASN A 223 14.64 10.84 4.91
N LEU A 224 14.80 11.01 3.60
CA LEU A 224 14.95 12.33 2.97
C LEU A 224 13.69 13.19 3.12
N LEU A 225 12.51 12.62 2.84
CA LEU A 225 11.24 13.34 3.09
C LEU A 225 11.05 13.63 4.58
N GLN A 226 11.48 12.72 5.47
CA GLN A 226 11.41 12.94 6.91
C GLN A 226 12.29 14.11 7.34
N SER A 227 13.48 14.27 6.75
CA SER A 227 14.35 15.42 7.01
C SER A 227 13.70 16.75 6.64
N VAL A 228 12.99 16.82 5.50
CA VAL A 228 12.21 18.00 5.11
C VAL A 228 11.10 18.28 6.12
N TYR A 229 10.32 17.26 6.50
CA TYR A 229 9.25 17.41 7.49
C TYR A 229 9.76 17.84 8.86
N LEU A 230 10.96 17.40 9.27
CA LEU A 230 11.58 17.83 10.52
C LEU A 230 11.97 19.31 10.45
N GLN A 231 12.46 19.79 9.31
CA GLN A 231 12.74 21.21 9.12
C GLN A 231 11.46 22.05 9.16
N GLU A 232 10.43 21.67 8.41
CA GLU A 232 9.12 22.34 8.42
C GLU A 232 8.51 22.33 9.82
N LEU A 233 8.64 21.23 10.57
CA LEU A 233 8.15 21.13 11.95
C LEU A 233 8.85 22.11 12.89
N LYS A 234 10.16 22.33 12.72
CA LYS A 234 10.91 23.31 13.52
C LYS A 234 10.48 24.73 13.20
N GLU A 235 10.32 25.05 11.93
CA GLU A 235 9.84 26.37 11.48
C GLU A 235 8.41 26.66 11.99
N LEU A 236 7.56 25.63 12.12
CA LEU A 236 6.21 25.75 12.69
C LEU A 236 6.17 25.82 14.22
N ALA A 237 7.23 25.36 14.89
CA ALA A 237 7.34 25.35 16.35
C ALA A 237 8.01 26.62 16.92
N GLU A 238 8.60 27.45 16.06
CA GLU A 238 9.04 28.82 16.38
C GLU A 238 7.85 29.77 16.60
#